data_AF-A0A6H5JTG9-F1
#
_entry.id   AF-A0A6H5JTG9-F1
#
_cell.length_a   1.000
_cell.length_b   1.000
_cell.length_c   1.000
_cell.angle_alpha   90.00
_cell.angle_beta   90.00
_cell.angle_gamma   90.00
#
_symmetry.space_group_name_H-M   'P 1'
#
loop_
_entity.id
_entity.type
_entity.pdbx_description
1 polymer ?
#
loop_
_entity_poly.entity_id
_entity_poly.type
_entity_poly.pdbx_seq_one_letter_code
_entity_poly.pdbx_strand_id
1 'polypeptide(L)'
;MGCSIAQSHLLYDCRRHDNDAERISEISVAPTAEEILCERPPYVPRNAPSTWDRMNHLKPLAPDSPAPLLDTHFRLLRQDFVEPLRDAVLGYRREQLKENL
;
A
#
# COMPACT_ATOMS: atom_id res chain seq x y z
N MET A 1 -16.79 1.74 13.75
CA MET A 1 -16.77 2.75 12.66
C MET A 1 -15.70 2.34 11.67
N GLY A 2 -16.02 1.33 10.85
CA GLY A 2 -15.08 0.73 9.91
C GLY A 2 -15.28 1.32 8.52
N CYS A 3 -14.19 1.77 7.90
CA CYS A 3 -14.18 2.16 6.49
C CYS A 3 -14.66 0.96 5.65
N SER A 4 -15.85 1.07 5.06
CA SER A 4 -16.40 0.09 4.14
C SER A 4 -15.47 -0.03 2.93
N ILE A 5 -14.92 -1.22 2.71
CA ILE A 5 -13.96 -1.56 1.63
C ILE A 5 -14.56 -1.29 0.22
N ALA A 6 -15.85 -0.96 0.12
CA ALA A 6 -16.55 -0.82 -1.13
C ALA A 6 -16.49 0.57 -1.78
N GLN A 7 -16.15 1.66 -1.08
CA GLN A 7 -16.21 3.01 -1.67
C GLN A 7 -15.09 3.92 -1.16
N SER A 8 -14.36 4.49 -2.12
CA SER A 8 -13.39 5.59 -2.02
C SER A 8 -12.17 5.40 -1.12
N HIS A 9 -11.01 5.09 -1.71
CA HIS A 9 -9.68 5.31 -1.11
C HIS A 9 -9.31 6.81 -0.98
N LEU A 10 -10.27 7.72 -1.17
CA LEU A 10 -10.05 9.17 -1.30
C LEU A 10 -10.54 10.01 -0.10
N LEU A 11 -11.02 9.38 0.97
CA LEU A 11 -11.25 10.07 2.24
C LEU A 11 -9.94 10.02 3.05
N TYR A 12 -9.46 11.15 3.56
CA TYR A 12 -8.23 11.22 4.38
C TYR A 12 -8.21 10.17 5.53
N ASP A 13 -9.38 9.73 5.98
CA ASP A 13 -9.58 8.76 7.06
C ASP A 13 -9.38 7.28 6.65
N CYS A 14 -9.14 6.98 5.36
CA CYS A 14 -8.92 5.61 4.88
C CYS A 14 -7.49 5.31 4.40
N ARG A 15 -6.62 6.32 4.27
CA ARG A 15 -5.19 6.12 3.96
C ARG A 15 -4.53 5.36 5.10
N ARG A 16 -3.62 4.45 4.77
CA ARG A 16 -2.90 3.65 5.78
C ARG A 16 -1.73 4.39 6.40
N HIS A 17 -1.12 5.30 5.64
CA HIS A 17 0.04 6.12 5.99
C HIS A 17 0.16 7.29 5.00
N ASP A 18 1.00 8.29 5.30
CA ASP A 18 1.34 9.44 4.43
C ASP A 18 1.78 9.09 3.00
N ASN A 19 2.39 7.90 2.80
CA ASN A 19 2.84 7.43 1.49
C ASN A 19 1.82 6.53 0.76
N ASP A 20 0.59 6.43 1.25
CA ASP A 20 -0.47 5.63 0.65
C ASP A 20 -1.26 6.48 -0.36
N ALA A 21 -0.98 6.35 -1.66
CA ALA A 21 -1.63 7.14 -2.70
C ALA A 21 -2.25 6.26 -3.80
N GLU A 22 -3.28 6.82 -4.44
CA GLU A 22 -3.98 6.17 -5.55
C GLU A 22 -3.11 6.09 -6.80
N ARG A 23 -2.36 7.15 -7.12
CA ARG A 23 -1.47 7.19 -8.29
C ARG A 23 -0.04 6.83 -7.88
N ILE A 24 0.61 5.90 -8.59
CA ILE A 24 2.02 5.55 -8.30
C ILE A 24 2.99 6.73 -8.42
N SER A 25 2.66 7.72 -9.26
CA SER A 25 3.44 8.96 -9.42
C SER A 25 3.48 9.83 -8.17
N GLU A 26 2.55 9.62 -7.23
CA GLU A 26 2.44 10.35 -5.97
C GLU A 26 3.06 9.58 -4.79
N ILE A 27 3.53 8.36 -5.03
CA ILE A 27 4.17 7.51 -4.01
C ILE A 27 5.68 7.76 -4.05
N SER A 28 6.25 8.12 -2.91
CA SER A 28 7.70 8.25 -2.75
C SER A 28 8.39 6.89 -2.91
N VAL A 29 9.49 6.85 -3.68
CA VAL A 29 10.31 5.65 -3.87
C VAL A 29 10.96 5.20 -2.56
N ALA A 30 11.45 6.12 -1.73
CA ALA A 30 11.91 5.77 -0.38
C ALA A 30 10.71 5.61 0.56
N PRO A 31 10.69 4.61 1.46
CA PRO A 31 9.64 4.51 2.45
C PRO A 31 9.69 5.67 3.45
N THR A 32 8.51 6.07 3.93
CA THR A 32 8.40 7.08 4.99
C THR A 32 8.41 6.43 6.37
N ALA A 33 8.63 7.23 7.41
CA ALA A 33 8.54 6.74 8.78
C ALA A 33 7.13 6.26 9.11
N GLU A 34 6.07 6.96 8.68
CA GLU A 34 4.69 6.53 8.94
C GLU A 34 4.33 5.24 8.20
N GLU A 35 4.86 5.02 6.99
CA GLU A 35 4.71 3.76 6.25
C GLU A 35 5.38 2.59 6.98
N ILE A 36 6.63 2.76 7.45
CA ILE A 36 7.37 1.73 8.21
C ILE A 36 6.67 1.42 9.54
N LEU A 37 6.14 2.44 10.20
CA LEU A 37 5.51 2.30 11.52
C LEU A 37 4.02 1.93 11.45
N CYS A 38 3.42 1.91 10.26
CA CYS A 38 2.03 1.55 10.07
C CYS A 38 1.80 0.12 10.59
N GLU A 39 0.72 -0.11 11.34
CA GLU A 39 0.35 -1.45 11.81
C GLU A 39 -0.70 -2.12 10.90
N ARG A 40 -1.32 -1.36 9.99
CA ARG A 40 -2.33 -1.87 9.06
C ARG A 40 -1.68 -2.76 7.98
N PRO A 41 -2.32 -3.87 7.57
CA PRO A 41 -1.77 -4.71 6.51
C PRO A 41 -1.46 -3.92 5.23
N PRO A 42 -0.34 -4.23 4.55
CA PRO A 42 0.01 -3.59 3.29
C PRO A 42 -1.00 -3.95 2.18
N TYR A 43 -0.97 -3.18 1.09
CA TYR A 43 -1.85 -3.40 -0.05
C TYR A 43 -1.09 -4.23 -1.05
N VAL A 44 -1.59 -5.43 -1.27
CA VAL A 44 -1.05 -6.34 -2.27
C VAL A 44 -2.05 -6.38 -3.42
N PRO A 45 -1.66 -5.91 -4.62
CA PRO A 45 -2.49 -6.07 -5.81
C PRO A 45 -2.83 -7.55 -6.01
N ARG A 46 -4.11 -7.88 -6.16
CA ARG A 46 -4.52 -9.26 -6.48
C ARG A 46 -4.41 -9.50 -7.97
N ASN A 47 -3.75 -10.58 -8.35
CA ASN A 47 -3.75 -11.08 -9.72
C ASN A 47 -5.07 -11.84 -10.01
N ALA A 48 -6.18 -11.10 -10.10
CA ALA A 48 -7.45 -11.65 -10.54
C ALA A 48 -8.01 -10.80 -11.70
N PRO A 49 -8.34 -11.41 -12.85
CA PRO A 49 -8.92 -10.69 -13.99
C PRO A 49 -10.17 -9.88 -13.62
N SER A 50 -10.98 -10.39 -12.69
CA SER A 50 -12.20 -9.73 -12.20
C SER A 50 -11.95 -8.54 -11.26
N THR A 51 -10.72 -8.35 -10.78
CA THR A 51 -10.36 -7.19 -9.92
C THR A 51 -9.71 -6.06 -10.69
N TRP A 52 -9.30 -6.27 -11.94
CA TRP A 52 -8.73 -5.22 -12.79
C TRP A 52 -9.73 -4.08 -13.00
N ASP A 53 -11.00 -4.40 -13.26
CA ASP A 53 -12.08 -3.40 -13.37
C ASP A 53 -12.34 -2.64 -12.05
N ARG A 54 -11.97 -3.23 -10.90
CA ARG A 54 -12.14 -2.63 -9.57
C ARG A 54 -10.92 -1.83 -9.11
N MET A 55 -9.79 -1.94 -9.79
CA MET A 55 -8.68 -1.00 -9.68
C MET A 55 -9.07 0.28 -10.44
N ASN A 56 -10.07 0.99 -9.93
CA ASN A 56 -10.73 2.13 -10.58
C ASN A 56 -9.77 3.24 -11.08
N HIS A 57 -8.55 3.35 -10.52
CA HIS A 57 -7.47 4.23 -10.97
C HIS A 57 -6.78 3.79 -12.26
N LEU A 58 -6.96 2.53 -12.63
CA LEU A 58 -6.36 1.86 -13.77
C LEU A 58 -7.37 1.50 -14.86
N LYS A 59 -8.58 2.08 -14.79
CA LYS A 59 -9.54 2.05 -15.91
C LYS A 59 -8.75 2.25 -17.19
N PRO A 60 -8.80 1.28 -18.13
CA PRO A 60 -7.80 1.20 -19.18
C PRO A 60 -7.78 2.51 -19.95
N LEU A 61 -6.69 3.27 -19.77
CA LEU A 61 -6.40 4.49 -20.52
C LEU A 61 -6.45 4.19 -22.04
N ALA A 62 -6.22 2.92 -22.41
CA ALA A 62 -6.53 2.26 -23.67
C ALA A 62 -6.53 0.73 -23.46
N PRO A 63 -7.16 -0.09 -24.33
CA PRO A 63 -7.13 -1.56 -24.26
C PRO A 63 -5.73 -2.17 -24.19
N ASP A 64 -4.73 -1.50 -24.77
CA ASP A 64 -3.33 -1.94 -24.83
C ASP A 64 -2.39 -1.15 -23.90
N SER A 65 -2.93 -0.42 -22.91
CA SER A 65 -2.10 0.40 -22.03
C SER A 65 -1.29 -0.46 -21.05
N PRO A 66 0.04 -0.25 -20.94
CA PRO A 66 0.87 -0.94 -19.93
C PRO A 66 0.67 -0.36 -18.52
N ALA A 67 -0.11 0.70 -18.35
CA ALA A 67 -0.24 1.41 -17.08
C ALA A 67 -0.67 0.53 -15.89
N PRO A 68 -1.62 -0.42 -16.04
CA PRO A 68 -2.02 -1.24 -14.90
C PRO A 68 -1.00 -2.31 -14.51
N LEU A 69 -0.26 -2.81 -15.51
CA LEU A 69 0.89 -3.70 -15.29
C LEU A 69 2.00 -2.97 -14.54
N LEU A 70 2.29 -1.72 -14.95
CA LEU A 70 3.28 -0.87 -14.29
C LEU A 70 2.90 -0.55 -12.84
N ASP A 71 1.65 -0.18 -12.57
CA ASP A 71 1.16 0.08 -11.20
C ASP A 71 1.29 -1.17 -10.33
N THR A 72 0.85 -2.32 -10.86
CA THR A 72 0.94 -3.61 -10.15
C THR A 72 2.39 -3.95 -9.80
N HIS A 73 3.30 -3.89 -10.77
CA HIS A 73 4.71 -4.20 -10.52
C HIS A 73 5.37 -3.21 -9.58
N PHE A 74 5.08 -1.92 -9.70
CA PHE A 74 5.60 -0.92 -8.78
C PHE A 74 5.18 -1.22 -7.33
N ARG A 75 3.90 -1.51 -7.10
CA ARG A 75 3.37 -1.79 -5.76
C ARG A 75 3.89 -3.09 -5.17
N LEU A 76 4.00 -4.15 -5.98
CA LEU A 76 4.61 -5.42 -5.55
C LEU A 76 6.10 -5.26 -5.22
N LEU A 77 6.85 -4.59 -6.09
CA LEU A 77 8.27 -4.34 -5.86
C LEU A 77 8.48 -3.53 -4.59
N ARG A 78 7.66 -2.49 -4.36
CA ARG A 78 7.69 -1.74 -3.11
C ARG A 78 7.42 -2.62 -1.90
N GLN A 79 6.41 -3.48 -1.97
CA GLN A 79 6.09 -4.38 -0.87
C GLN A 79 7.30 -5.24 -0.49
N ASP A 80 7.94 -5.88 -1.46
CA ASP A 80 9.12 -6.73 -1.23
C ASP A 80 10.30 -5.97 -0.59
N PHE A 81 10.47 -4.69 -0.91
CA PHE A 81 11.54 -3.85 -0.32
C PHE A 81 11.19 -3.27 1.04
N VAL A 82 9.93 -2.89 1.28
CA VAL A 82 9.50 -2.20 2.50
C VAL A 82 9.20 -3.19 3.62
N GLU A 83 8.69 -4.38 3.30
CA GLU A 83 8.29 -5.39 4.28
C GLU A 83 9.42 -5.80 5.25
N PRO A 84 10.65 -6.11 4.81
CA PRO A 84 11.74 -6.47 5.73
C PRO A 84 12.12 -5.32 6.68
N LEU A 85 12.06 -4.07 6.20
CA LEU A 85 12.35 -2.89 7.03
C LEU A 85 11.28 -2.68 8.10
N ARG A 86 10.02 -2.82 7.69
CA ARG A 86 8.85 -2.73 8.57
C ARG A 86 8.89 -3.80 9.64
N ASP A 87 9.17 -5.05 9.27
CA ASP A 87 9.26 -6.16 10.20
C ASP A 87 10.39 -5.98 11.23
N ALA A 88 11.57 -5.53 10.78
CA ALA A 88 12.68 -5.26 11.68
C ALA A 88 12.35 -4.17 12.70
N VAL A 89 11.80 -3.03 12.25
CA VAL A 89 11.50 -1.89 13.13
C VAL A 89 10.35 -2.20 14.09
N LEU A 90 9.27 -2.81 13.60
CA LEU A 90 8.13 -3.19 14.45
C LEU A 90 8.50 -4.32 15.41
N GLY A 91 9.33 -5.27 14.97
CA GLY A 91 9.90 -6.32 15.82
C GLY A 91 10.69 -5.74 16.99
N TYR A 92 11.66 -4.87 16.69
CA TYR A 92 12.45 -4.17 17.70
C TYR A 92 11.58 -3.36 18.66
N ARG A 93 10.60 -2.61 18.15
CA ARG A 93 9.67 -1.83 18.99
C ARG A 93 8.89 -2.73 19.95
N ARG A 94 8.40 -3.88 19.49
CA ARG A 94 7.65 -4.84 20.33
C ARG A 94 8.53 -5.42 21.44
N GLU A 95 9.80 -5.68 21.15
CA GLU A 95 10.78 -6.13 22.15
C GLU A 95 11.04 -5.06 23.21
N GLN A 96 11.29 -3.82 22.81
CA GLN A 96 11.48 -2.71 23.74
C GLN A 96 10.27 -2.47 24.65
N LEU A 97 9.05 -2.66 24.14
CA LEU A 97 7.85 -2.56 24.97
C LEU A 97 7.75 -3.67 26.03
N LYS A 98 8.27 -4.87 25.73
CA LYS A 98 8.30 -5.98 26.70
C LYS A 98 9.32 -5.75 27.81
N GLU A 99 10.44 -5.08 27.52
CA GLU A 99 11.50 -4.80 28.49
C GLU A 99 11.13 -3.67 29.48
N ASN A 100 10.16 -2.82 29.12
CA ASN A 100 9.71 -1.67 29.91
C ASN A 100 8.40 -1.92 30.69
N LEU A 101 7.93 -3.16 30.75
CA LEU A 101 6.72 -3.64 31.45
C LEU A 101 7.12 -4.62 32.56
#